data_AF-A0A2N2FC80-F1
#
_entry.id   AF-A0A2N2FC80-F1
#
_cell.length_a   1.000
_cell.length_b   1.000
_cell.length_c   1.000
_cell.angle_alpha   90.00
_cell.angle_beta   90.00
_cell.angle_gamma   90.00
#
_symmetry.space_group_name_H-M   'P 1'
#
loop_
_entity.id
_entity.type
_entity.pdbx_description
1 polymer ?
#
loop_
_entity_poly.entity_id
_entity_poly.type
_entity_poly.pdbx_seq_one_letter_code
_entity_poly.pdbx_strand_id
1 'polypeptide(L)' 'MKSSYRDFDATELFCPQCRRAVPVRKRLLLVLSEGEKYDYSCVYCGMSVGDKLVKENADSNILLR' A
#
# COMPACT_ATOMS: atom_id res chain seq x y z
N MET A 1 18.78 4.52 19.22
CA MET A 1 17.37 4.92 19.43
C MET A 1 16.53 4.21 18.38
N LYS A 2 15.73 3.17 18.73
CA LYS A 2 14.90 2.47 17.74
C LYS A 2 13.80 3.42 17.29
N SER A 3 13.76 3.82 16.02
CA SER A 3 12.65 4.61 15.47
C SER A 3 11.38 3.77 15.59
N SER A 4 10.58 4.05 16.62
CA SER A 4 9.33 3.33 16.88
C SER A 4 8.19 3.88 16.02
N TYR A 5 8.52 4.39 14.84
CA TYR A 5 7.57 4.87 13.86
C TYR A 5 7.35 3.75 12.86
N ARG A 6 6.23 3.05 13.00
CA ARG A 6 5.77 2.11 11.99
C ARG A 6 5.16 2.94 10.86
N ASP A 7 5.40 2.55 9.61
CA ASP A 7 4.76 3.21 8.47
C ASP A 7 3.23 3.24 8.66
N PHE A 8 2.62 4.40 8.44
CA PHE A 8 1.16 4.50 8.57
C PHE A 8 0.46 3.96 7.34
N ASP A 9 -0.57 3.15 7.58
CA ASP A 9 -1.47 2.70 6.54
C ASP A 9 -2.75 3.54 6.52
N ALA A 10 -3.28 3.76 5.32
CA ALA A 10 -4.56 4.43 5.16
C ALA A 10 -5.67 3.52 5.68
N THR A 11 -6.48 4.02 6.63
CA THR A 11 -7.66 3.31 7.13
C THR A 11 -8.89 3.62 6.29
N GLU A 12 -9.00 4.86 5.79
CA GLU A 12 -10.09 5.33 4.93
C GLU A 12 -9.56 6.19 3.78
N LEU A 13 -10.19 6.07 2.61
CA LEU A 13 -9.95 6.91 1.44
C LEU A 13 -11.27 7.25 0.74
N PHE A 14 -11.29 8.33 -0.04
CA PHE A 14 -12.45 8.65 -0.85
C PHE A 14 -12.57 7.68 -2.02
N CYS A 15 -13.73 7.04 -2.16
CA CYS A 15 -14.03 6.19 -3.31
C CYS A 15 -14.90 6.93 -4.32
N PRO A 16 -14.48 7.09 -5.58
CA PRO A 16 -15.27 7.81 -6.59
C PRO A 16 -16.53 7.05 -7.03
N GLN A 17 -16.55 5.71 -6.91
CA GLN A 17 -17.74 4.90 -7.21
C GLN A 17 -18.78 4.98 -6.07
N CYS A 18 -18.35 4.88 -4.81
CA CYS A 18 -19.25 5.03 -3.66
C CYS A 18 -19.58 6.49 -3.32
N ARG A 19 -18.80 7.44 -3.87
CA ARG A 19 -18.90 8.89 -3.68
C ARG A 19 -18.84 9.33 -2.21
N ARG A 20 -18.03 8.64 -1.41
CA ARG A 20 -17.83 8.92 0.01
C ARG A 20 -16.48 8.41 0.49
N ALA A 21 -16.04 8.88 1.66
CA ALA A 21 -14.96 8.23 2.41
C ALA A 21 -15.39 6.82 2.78
N VAL A 22 -14.54 5.85 2.50
CA VAL A 22 -14.78 4.44 2.78
C VAL A 22 -13.54 3.82 3.44
N PRO A 23 -13.73 2.84 4.34
CA PRO A 23 -12.63 1.99 4.76
C PRO A 23 -12.00 1.28 3.57
N VAL A 24 -10.69 1.07 3.65
CA VAL A 24 -9.90 0.45 2.60
C VAL A 24 -9.20 -0.82 3.08
N ARG A 25 -8.95 -1.74 2.15
CA ARG A 25 -8.09 -2.91 2.34
C ARG A 25 -6.78 -2.70 1.62
N LYS A 26 -5.68 -2.79 2.35
CA LYS A 26 -4.32 -2.81 1.82
C LYS A 26 -3.99 -4.22 1.31
N ARG A 27 -3.51 -4.33 0.07
CA ARG A 27 -3.04 -5.60 -0.52
C ARG A 27 -1.71 -5.39 -1.21
N LEU A 28 -0.76 -6.29 -1.01
CA LEU A 28 0.51 -6.27 -1.74
C LEU A 28 0.22 -6.51 -3.24
N LEU A 29 0.65 -5.58 -4.08
CA LEU A 29 0.59 -5.71 -5.53
C LEU A 29 1.87 -6.34 -6.07
N LEU A 30 3.03 -5.78 -5.72
CA LEU A 30 4.31 -6.13 -6.30
C LEU A 30 5.43 -6.00 -5.26
N VAL A 31 6.38 -6.93 -5.33
CA VAL A 31 7.68 -6.80 -4.66
C VAL A 31 8.68 -6.35 -5.72
N LEU A 32 9.33 -5.22 -5.47
CA LEU A 32 10.30 -4.57 -6.34
C LEU A 32 11.68 -4.56 -5.67
N SER A 33 12.73 -4.34 -6.45
CA SER A 33 14.11 -4.23 -5.93
C SER A 33 14.31 -3.09 -4.94
N GLU A 34 13.49 -2.05 -5.08
CA GLU A 34 13.49 -0.86 -4.22
C GLU A 34 12.50 -0.94 -3.05
N GLY A 35 11.70 -1.99 -2.96
CA GLY A 35 10.72 -2.20 -1.90
C GLY A 35 9.37 -2.74 -2.39
N GLU A 36 8.30 -2.50 -1.65
CA GLU A 36 7.01 -3.14 -1.85
C GLU A 36 5.93 -2.14 -2.29
N LYS A 37 5.19 -2.49 -3.34
CA LYS A 37 4.02 -1.72 -3.80
C LYS A 37 2.73 -2.38 -3.34
N TYR A 38 1.86 -1.58 -2.74
CA TYR A 38 0.56 -1.97 -2.23
C TYR A 38 -0.58 -1.22 -2.94
N ASP A 39 -1.72 -1.86 -3.09
CA ASP A 39 -3.01 -1.27 -3.49
C ASP A 39 -3.90 -1.06 -2.27
N TYR A 40 -4.64 0.03 -2.26
CA TYR A 40 -5.78 0.24 -1.38
C TYR A 40 -7.06 0.12 -2.19
N SER A 41 -7.88 -0.86 -1.80
CA SER A 41 -9.18 -1.10 -2.44
C SER A 41 -10.33 -0.77 -1.49
N CYS A 42 -11.39 -0.18 -2.04
CA CYS A 42 -12.65 0.04 -1.32
C CYS A 42 -13.21 -1.30 -0.85
N VAL A 43 -13.54 -1.43 0.44
CA VAL A 43 -14.07 -2.70 0.98
C VAL A 43 -15.47 -3.05 0.47
N TYR A 44 -16.21 -2.07 -0.05
CA TYR A 44 -17.59 -2.25 -0.50
C TYR A 44 -17.68 -2.59 -1.98
N CYS A 45 -17.01 -1.84 -2.85
CA CYS A 45 -17.08 -2.04 -4.31
C CYS A 45 -15.84 -2.67 -4.91
N GLY A 46 -14.76 -2.86 -4.15
CA GLY A 46 -13.50 -3.45 -4.62
C GLY A 46 -12.65 -2.56 -5.52
N MET A 47 -13.10 -1.33 -5.82
CA MET A 47 -12.34 -0.40 -6.66
C MET A 47 -11.02 -0.01 -5.98
N SER A 48 -9.92 -0.02 -6.74
CA SER A 48 -8.66 0.61 -6.32
C SER A 48 -8.86 2.12 -6.16
N VAL A 49 -8.52 2.63 -4.99
CA VAL A 49 -8.69 4.04 -4.60
C VAL A 49 -7.37 4.71 -4.25
N GLY A 50 -6.26 3.98 -4.25
CA GLY A 50 -4.92 4.52 -4.05
C GLY A 50 -3.86 3.42 -3.98
N ASP A 51 -2.60 3.80 -4.02
CA ASP A 51 -1.46 2.91 -3.85
C ASP A 51 -0.45 3.44 -2.81
N LYS A 52 0.42 2.56 -2.32
CA LYS A 52 1.51 2.91 -1.42
C LYS A 52 2.77 2.14 -1.80
N LEU A 53 3.87 2.86 -1.97
CA LEU A 53 5.20 2.29 -2.13
C LEU A 53 5.94 2.38 -0.79
N VAL A 54 6.28 1.25 -0.20
CA VAL A 54 7.18 1.15 0.94
C VAL A 54 8.58 0.90 0.41
N LYS A 55 9.48 1.87 0.56
CA LYS A 55 10.87 1.71 0.14
C LYS A 55 11.65 1.02 1.24
N GLU A 56 12.33 -0.07 0.89
CA GLU A 56 13.26 -0.72 1.81
C GLU A 56 14.67 -0.15 1.57
N ASN A 57 15.27 0.47 2.60
CA ASN A 57 16.65 0.95 2.54
C ASN A 57 17.63 -0.20 2.83
N ALA A 58 17.51 -1.29 2.09
CA ALA A 58 18.43 -2.41 2.15
C ALA A 58 18.85 -2.79 0.73
N ASP A 59 20.15 -3.02 0.54
CA ASP A 59 20.79 -3.46 -0.71
C ASP A 59 20.21 -4.81 -1.18
N SER A 60 19.02 -4.75 -1.75
CA SER A 60 18.19 -5.92 -2.05
C SER A 60 18.57 -6.45 -3.43
N ASN A 61 19.54 -7.37 -3.46
CA ASN A 61 19.89 -8.14 -4.65
C ASN A 61 18.74 -9.09 -5.00
N ILE A 62 17.73 -8.60 -5.72
CA ILE A 62 16.69 -9.43 -6.32
C ILE A 62 17.33 -10.18 -7.50
N LEU A 63 17.80 -11.40 -7.25
CA LEU A 63 18.18 -12.36 -8.28
C LEU A 63 16.91 -12.99 -8.85
N LEU A 64 16.31 -12.35 -9.86
CA LEU A 64 15.35 -13.01 -10.75
C LEU A 64 16.16 -13.74 -11.82
N ARG A 65 16.18 -15.07 -11.75
CA ARG A 65 16.84 -15.96 -12.70
C ARG A 65 15.94 -16.29 -13.88
#